data_AF-A0AAN6Z1H7-F1
#
_entry.id   AF-A0AAN6Z1H7-F1
#
_cell.length_a   1.000
_cell.length_b   1.000
_cell.length_c   1.000
_cell.angle_alpha   90.00
_cell.angle_beta   90.00
_cell.angle_gamma   90.00
#
_symmetry.space_group_name_H-M   'P 1'
#
loop_
_entity.id
_entity.type
_entity.pdbx_description
1 polymer ?
#
loop_
_entity_poly.entity_id
_entity_poly.type
_entity_poly.pdbx_seq_one_letter_code
_entity_poly.pdbx_strand_id
1 'polypeptide(L)'
;MDSCNVPLEAGQLDTFEWHPADLIRPPADGQNPYFALIVLNQPLQTNRSVIRQLWNNAYIRIAADGGANRLYDAAGKHGDGCFDDLHSIIGDLDSLTTTTQAYYETRNADIIRDPDQESTDFGKCVAYIRQHHQALPAQHQNVDEARTHARPPPDIVAIGGLGGRVDQGLSQLHHLYLFQTDPRYADGRLYLFSGESLTFLLKPGRHIIRVRNDEGGEEKEKGCGGVFGKHVGILPIGGTSRITTKGLEWDVTDWETRFGGRVSTSNHVLPDTKVVEVRTTEEVLFTIALTAGEGQW
;
A
#
# COMPACT_ATOMS: atom_id res chain seq x y z
N MET A 1 48.15 -5.27 21.53
CA MET A 1 47.29 -4.93 22.67
C MET A 1 45.97 -4.51 22.09
N ASP A 2 45.00 -5.38 22.28
CA ASP A 2 43.70 -5.39 21.64
C ASP A 2 42.91 -4.12 21.98
N SER A 3 42.59 -3.34 20.94
CA SER A 3 41.59 -2.28 21.06
C SER A 3 40.24 -2.95 21.23
N CYS A 4 39.73 -2.84 22.44
CA CYS A 4 38.47 -3.41 22.91
C CYS A 4 37.35 -3.18 21.89
N ASN A 5 36.82 -4.30 21.42
CA ASN A 5 35.55 -4.39 20.73
C ASN A 5 34.48 -3.98 21.75
N VAL A 6 34.07 -2.71 21.72
CA VAL A 6 32.93 -2.24 22.51
C VAL A 6 31.70 -2.78 21.78
N PRO A 7 30.91 -3.69 22.37
CA PRO A 7 29.65 -4.07 21.77
C PRO A 7 28.82 -2.79 21.70
N LEU A 8 28.32 -2.45 20.51
CA LEU A 8 27.24 -1.48 20.38
C LEU A 8 26.15 -1.93 21.36
N GLU A 9 25.91 -1.13 22.40
CA GLU A 9 24.79 -1.34 23.29
C GLU A 9 23.55 -1.50 22.41
N ALA A 10 22.78 -2.56 22.67
CA ALA A 10 21.53 -2.83 22.00
C ALA A 10 20.53 -1.72 22.34
N GLY A 11 20.68 -0.57 21.70
CA GLY A 11 19.65 0.45 21.61
C GLY A 11 18.38 -0.27 21.20
N GLN A 12 17.33 -0.09 22.00
CA GLN A 12 16.06 -0.76 21.81
C GLN A 12 15.56 -0.45 20.39
N LEU A 13 15.68 -1.42 19.48
CA LEU A 13 15.26 -1.26 18.09
C LEU A 13 13.79 -0.86 18.08
N ASP A 14 13.45 0.18 17.34
CA ASP A 14 12.06 0.54 17.10
C ASP A 14 11.31 -0.68 16.57
N THR A 15 10.16 -0.95 17.18
CA THR A 15 9.30 -2.08 16.81
C THR A 15 8.04 -1.56 16.15
N PHE A 16 7.73 -2.07 14.97
CA PHE A 16 6.59 -1.66 14.15
C PHE A 16 5.68 -2.84 13.88
N GLU A 17 4.38 -2.69 14.14
CA GLU A 17 3.37 -3.71 13.82
C GLU A 17 2.61 -3.36 12.54
N TRP A 18 2.44 -4.34 11.65
CA TRP A 18 1.74 -4.19 10.37
C TRP A 18 0.56 -5.14 10.27
N HIS A 19 -0.56 -4.58 9.81
CA HIS A 19 -1.81 -5.30 9.60
C HIS A 19 -2.31 -5.14 8.16
N PRO A 20 -1.52 -5.55 7.14
CA PRO A 20 -1.83 -5.25 5.75
C PRO A 20 -3.11 -5.94 5.25
N ALA A 21 -3.55 -7.03 5.89
CA ALA A 21 -4.81 -7.69 5.55
C ALA A 21 -6.04 -6.81 5.86
N ASP A 22 -5.95 -5.93 6.84
CA ASP A 22 -7.07 -5.08 7.29
C ASP A 22 -7.44 -4.02 6.24
N LEU A 23 -6.51 -3.72 5.31
CA LEU A 23 -6.78 -2.87 4.15
C LEU A 23 -7.78 -3.52 3.17
N ILE A 24 -7.79 -4.86 3.10
CA ILE A 24 -8.49 -5.65 2.07
C ILE A 24 -9.72 -6.37 2.65
N ARG A 25 -9.64 -6.86 3.89
CA ARG A 25 -10.76 -7.57 4.51
C ARG A 25 -11.95 -6.64 4.75
N PRO A 26 -13.19 -7.14 4.72
CA PRO A 26 -14.33 -6.41 5.24
C PRO A 26 -14.06 -6.00 6.71
N PRO A 27 -14.42 -4.78 7.12
CA PRO A 27 -14.16 -4.33 8.48
C PRO A 27 -15.00 -5.12 9.49
N ALA A 28 -14.35 -5.68 10.51
CA ALA A 28 -14.99 -6.56 11.49
C ALA A 28 -16.09 -5.87 12.31
N ASP A 29 -15.87 -4.60 12.69
CA ASP A 29 -16.77 -3.83 13.56
C ASP A 29 -17.55 -2.73 12.79
N GLY A 30 -17.59 -2.83 11.46
CA GLY A 30 -18.21 -1.80 10.59
C GLY A 30 -17.44 -0.47 10.53
N GLN A 31 -16.31 -0.34 11.23
CA GLN A 31 -15.40 0.79 11.10
C GLN A 31 -14.39 0.52 9.99
N ASN A 32 -14.52 1.27 8.89
CA ASN A 32 -13.56 1.20 7.79
C ASN A 32 -12.15 1.62 8.26
N PRO A 33 -11.10 0.96 7.75
CA PRO A 33 -9.72 1.37 8.02
C PRO A 33 -9.47 2.79 7.51
N TYR A 34 -8.69 3.57 8.26
CA TYR A 34 -8.41 4.97 7.93
C TYR A 34 -7.24 5.09 6.95
N PHE A 35 -7.52 4.88 5.65
CA PHE A 35 -6.54 5.03 4.58
C PHE A 35 -7.11 5.72 3.33
N ALA A 36 -6.23 6.35 2.56
CA ALA A 36 -6.51 6.93 1.25
C ALA A 36 -6.11 5.96 0.14
N LEU A 37 -6.96 5.81 -0.87
CA LEU A 37 -6.68 5.03 -2.07
C LEU A 37 -6.33 5.95 -3.24
N ILE A 38 -5.18 5.75 -3.86
CA ILE A 38 -4.75 6.46 -5.06
C ILE A 38 -4.74 5.47 -6.23
N VAL A 39 -5.43 5.78 -7.31
CA VAL A 39 -5.42 4.99 -8.54
C VAL A 39 -4.51 5.65 -9.57
N LEU A 40 -3.45 4.95 -9.95
CA LEU A 40 -2.47 5.43 -10.93
C LEU A 40 -2.88 5.07 -12.36
N ASN A 41 -2.22 5.69 -13.35
CA ASN A 41 -2.51 5.48 -14.78
C ASN A 41 -1.99 4.12 -15.30
N GLN A 42 -2.45 3.01 -14.72
CA GLN A 42 -2.12 1.64 -15.13
C GLN A 42 -3.40 0.77 -15.26
N PRO A 43 -3.44 -0.23 -16.15
CA PRO A 43 -4.62 -1.08 -16.33
C PRO A 43 -5.05 -1.83 -15.05
N LEU A 44 -6.36 -1.84 -14.76
CA LEU A 44 -6.97 -2.47 -13.58
C LEU A 44 -7.50 -3.88 -13.89
N GLN A 45 -6.68 -4.72 -14.54
CA GLN A 45 -7.16 -6.00 -15.08
C GLN A 45 -7.09 -7.17 -14.09
N THR A 46 -6.12 -7.16 -13.18
CA THR A 46 -5.83 -8.28 -12.26
C THR A 46 -6.38 -8.02 -10.86
N ASN A 47 -6.85 -9.08 -10.18
CA ASN A 47 -7.38 -9.04 -8.80
C ASN A 47 -8.45 -7.95 -8.58
N ARG A 48 -9.42 -7.91 -9.50
CA ARG A 48 -10.57 -7.00 -9.51
C ARG A 48 -11.36 -6.98 -8.19
N SER A 49 -11.58 -8.15 -7.60
CA SER A 49 -12.24 -8.29 -6.30
C SER A 49 -11.47 -7.58 -5.18
N VAL A 50 -10.14 -7.68 -5.17
CA VAL A 50 -9.27 -6.98 -4.20
C VAL A 50 -9.28 -5.48 -4.45
N ILE A 51 -9.23 -5.04 -5.71
CA ILE A 51 -9.38 -3.62 -6.06
C ILE A 51 -10.71 -3.08 -5.54
N ARG A 52 -11.80 -3.83 -5.70
CA ARG A 52 -13.12 -3.45 -5.20
C ARG A 52 -13.19 -3.43 -3.67
N GLN A 53 -12.54 -4.36 -3.00
CA GLN A 53 -12.42 -4.37 -1.54
C GLN A 53 -11.63 -3.16 -1.03
N LEU A 54 -10.45 -2.89 -1.60
CA LEU A 54 -9.66 -1.69 -1.29
C LEU A 54 -10.48 -0.42 -1.52
N TRP A 55 -11.21 -0.35 -2.64
CA TRP A 55 -12.08 0.78 -2.94
C TRP A 55 -13.16 0.98 -1.89
N ASN A 56 -13.88 -0.07 -1.52
CA ASN A 56 -14.96 0.00 -0.53
C ASN A 56 -14.45 0.34 0.88
N ASN A 57 -13.26 -0.15 1.23
CA ASN A 57 -12.65 0.07 2.54
C ASN A 57 -11.99 1.45 2.68
N ALA A 58 -11.56 2.06 1.56
CA ALA A 58 -10.87 3.34 1.58
C ALA A 58 -11.73 4.45 2.19
N TYR A 59 -11.10 5.31 3.00
CA TYR A 59 -11.73 6.51 3.54
C TYR A 59 -11.87 7.61 2.47
N ILE A 60 -10.88 7.72 1.58
CA ILE A 60 -10.91 8.63 0.43
C ILE A 60 -10.38 7.93 -0.82
N ARG A 61 -10.96 8.27 -1.98
CA ARG A 61 -10.62 7.69 -3.29
C ARG A 61 -10.16 8.80 -4.24
N ILE A 62 -8.90 8.72 -4.67
CA ILE A 62 -8.27 9.70 -5.55
C ILE A 62 -7.75 9.00 -6.80
N ALA A 63 -7.92 9.63 -7.95
CA ALA A 63 -7.28 9.22 -9.19
C ALA A 63 -6.16 10.20 -9.56
N ALA A 64 -4.98 9.67 -9.86
CA ALA A 64 -3.84 10.45 -10.34
C ALA A 64 -3.97 10.63 -11.86
N ASP A 65 -4.42 11.80 -12.29
CA ASP A 65 -4.68 12.19 -13.68
C ASP A 65 -5.32 11.05 -14.51
N GLY A 66 -4.53 10.42 -15.40
CA GLY A 66 -4.98 9.33 -16.27
C GLY A 66 -5.45 8.08 -15.53
N GLY A 67 -5.21 7.96 -14.22
CA GLY A 67 -5.82 6.93 -13.36
C GLY A 67 -7.35 6.96 -13.39
N ALA A 68 -7.95 8.12 -13.61
CA ALA A 68 -9.41 8.24 -13.74
C ALA A 68 -9.91 7.55 -15.01
N ASN A 69 -9.13 7.62 -16.10
CA ASN A 69 -9.47 6.90 -17.32
C ASN A 69 -9.47 5.39 -17.07
N ARG A 70 -8.60 4.88 -16.18
CA ARG A 70 -8.53 3.45 -15.84
C ARG A 70 -9.75 2.98 -15.09
N LEU A 71 -10.28 3.80 -14.19
CA LEU A 71 -11.55 3.52 -13.49
C LEU A 71 -12.74 3.55 -14.46
N TYR A 72 -12.80 4.58 -15.30
CA TYR A 72 -13.83 4.67 -16.35
C TYR A 72 -13.77 3.48 -17.31
N ASP A 73 -12.56 3.08 -17.72
CA ASP A 73 -12.34 1.90 -18.56
C ASP A 73 -12.71 0.59 -17.88
N ALA A 74 -12.56 0.49 -16.56
CA ALA A 74 -12.85 -0.74 -15.83
C ALA A 74 -14.36 -0.95 -15.65
N ALA A 75 -15.12 0.13 -15.49
CA ALA A 75 -16.52 0.07 -15.07
C ALA A 75 -17.42 1.10 -15.78
N GLY A 76 -17.10 2.40 -15.67
CA GLY A 76 -17.99 3.47 -16.12
C GLY A 76 -18.41 3.39 -17.60
N LYS A 77 -17.49 2.99 -18.50
CA LYS A 77 -17.78 2.79 -19.92
C LYS A 77 -18.79 1.67 -20.20
N HIS A 78 -18.98 0.77 -19.25
CA HIS A 78 -19.91 -0.35 -19.30
C HIS A 78 -21.21 -0.08 -18.54
N GLY A 79 -21.38 1.13 -17.98
CA GLY A 79 -22.55 1.49 -17.17
C GLY A 79 -22.51 0.92 -15.75
N ASP A 80 -21.35 0.41 -15.30
CA ASP A 80 -21.16 -0.02 -13.92
C ASP A 80 -20.66 1.16 -13.08
N GLY A 81 -21.42 1.50 -12.03
CA GLY A 81 -21.14 2.60 -11.12
C GLY A 81 -20.25 2.22 -9.94
N CYS A 82 -19.53 1.09 -10.01
CA CYS A 82 -18.75 0.55 -8.90
C CYS A 82 -17.65 1.49 -8.35
N PHE A 83 -17.24 2.50 -9.14
CA PHE A 83 -16.26 3.53 -8.80
C PHE A 83 -16.82 4.96 -8.86
N ASP A 84 -18.14 5.13 -8.79
CA ASP A 84 -18.79 6.42 -8.97
C ASP A 84 -18.61 7.38 -7.79
N ASP A 85 -18.23 6.87 -6.61
CA ASP A 85 -17.90 7.65 -5.42
C ASP A 85 -16.41 8.06 -5.35
N LEU A 86 -15.78 8.24 -6.53
CA LEU A 86 -14.47 8.86 -6.65
C LEU A 86 -14.53 10.29 -6.09
N HIS A 87 -13.61 10.63 -5.19
CA HIS A 87 -13.64 11.94 -4.53
C HIS A 87 -12.93 13.00 -5.36
N SER A 88 -11.75 12.70 -5.89
CA SER A 88 -10.96 13.69 -6.61
C SER A 88 -10.12 13.09 -7.73
N ILE A 89 -9.93 13.86 -8.79
CA ILE A 89 -8.96 13.62 -9.85
C ILE A 89 -7.89 14.71 -9.73
N ILE A 90 -6.64 14.32 -9.52
CA ILE A 90 -5.53 15.25 -9.23
C ILE A 90 -4.38 14.99 -10.20
N GLY A 91 -3.84 16.05 -10.79
CA GLY A 91 -2.65 16.02 -11.65
C GLY A 91 -2.54 17.26 -12.52
N ASP A 92 -1.63 17.27 -13.49
CA ASP A 92 -1.61 18.35 -14.50
C ASP A 92 -2.74 18.26 -15.53
N LEU A 93 -3.42 17.10 -15.56
CA LEU A 93 -4.59 16.76 -16.37
C LEU A 93 -4.27 16.61 -17.86
N ASP A 94 -3.04 16.24 -18.21
CA ASP A 94 -2.61 16.04 -19.59
C ASP A 94 -3.05 14.68 -20.18
N SER A 95 -3.33 13.71 -19.29
CA SER A 95 -3.72 12.35 -19.65
C SER A 95 -5.22 12.13 -19.50
N LEU A 96 -5.93 12.90 -18.67
CA LEU A 96 -7.37 12.82 -18.48
C LEU A 96 -8.14 13.10 -19.78
N THR A 97 -9.01 12.17 -20.18
CA THR A 97 -9.86 12.38 -21.36
C THR A 97 -11.09 13.21 -21.02
N THR A 98 -11.59 13.99 -21.99
CA THR A 98 -12.81 14.81 -21.83
C THR A 98 -14.04 13.99 -21.47
N THR A 99 -14.18 12.77 -22.03
CA THR A 99 -15.27 11.84 -21.70
C THR A 99 -15.21 11.41 -20.24
N THR A 100 -14.03 11.00 -19.76
CA THR A 100 -13.83 10.58 -18.36
C THR A 100 -14.06 11.74 -17.41
N GLN A 101 -13.52 12.93 -17.74
CA GLN A 101 -13.72 14.13 -16.93
C GLN A 101 -15.21 14.43 -16.76
N ALA A 102 -15.96 14.51 -17.86
CA ALA A 102 -17.41 14.76 -17.81
C ALA A 102 -18.15 13.67 -17.02
N TYR A 103 -17.75 12.41 -17.16
CA TYR A 103 -18.36 11.29 -16.42
C TYR A 103 -18.25 11.49 -14.89
N TYR A 104 -17.06 11.85 -14.39
CA TYR A 104 -16.82 12.01 -12.96
C TYR A 104 -17.28 13.37 -12.41
N GLU A 105 -17.27 14.43 -13.21
CA GLU A 105 -17.88 15.72 -12.82
C GLU A 105 -19.38 15.57 -12.53
N THR A 106 -20.11 14.79 -13.35
CA THR A 106 -21.54 14.51 -13.11
C THR A 106 -21.80 13.68 -11.84
N ARG A 107 -20.75 13.12 -11.24
CA ARG A 107 -20.77 12.31 -10.01
C ARG A 107 -20.16 13.04 -8.81
N ASN A 108 -19.91 14.35 -8.95
CA ASN A 108 -19.36 15.23 -7.92
C ASN A 108 -17.91 14.92 -7.52
N ALA A 109 -17.10 14.34 -8.42
CA ALA A 109 -15.66 14.27 -8.18
C ALA A 109 -15.02 15.65 -8.40
N ASP A 110 -14.15 16.07 -7.46
CA ASP A 110 -13.39 17.30 -7.58
C ASP A 110 -12.25 17.16 -8.59
N ILE A 111 -12.19 18.05 -9.57
CA ILE A 111 -11.11 18.08 -10.57
C ILE A 111 -10.07 19.11 -10.14
N ILE A 112 -8.92 18.65 -9.64
CA ILE A 112 -7.87 19.48 -9.06
C ILE A 112 -6.68 19.50 -10.01
N ARG A 113 -6.50 20.63 -10.71
CA ARG A 113 -5.35 20.84 -11.58
C ARG A 113 -4.16 21.35 -10.77
N ASP A 114 -3.05 20.63 -10.85
CA ASP A 114 -1.76 21.05 -10.32
C ASP A 114 -0.74 21.17 -11.47
N PRO A 115 -0.34 22.42 -11.82
CA PRO A 115 0.51 22.68 -12.97
C PRO A 115 1.99 22.36 -12.73
N ASP A 116 2.41 21.94 -11.53
CA ASP A 116 3.80 21.58 -11.27
C ASP A 116 4.29 20.51 -12.25
N GLN A 117 5.45 20.76 -12.86
CA GLN A 117 6.06 19.88 -13.85
C GLN A 117 7.27 19.12 -13.28
N GLU A 118 7.69 19.46 -12.06
CA GLU A 118 8.84 18.83 -11.40
C GLU A 118 8.42 17.65 -10.51
N SER A 119 7.11 17.44 -10.30
CA SER A 119 6.55 16.30 -9.57
C SER A 119 5.62 15.44 -10.44
N THR A 120 5.57 14.15 -10.12
CA THR A 120 4.66 13.19 -10.76
C THR A 120 3.23 13.34 -10.21
N ASP A 121 2.21 12.92 -10.97
CA ASP A 121 0.82 12.97 -10.48
C ASP A 121 0.60 12.10 -9.23
N PHE A 122 1.39 11.03 -9.07
CA PHE A 122 1.40 10.27 -7.84
C PHE A 122 1.92 11.14 -6.66
N GLY A 123 3.02 11.87 -6.84
CA GLY A 123 3.54 12.79 -5.84
C GLY A 123 2.56 13.89 -5.48
N LYS A 124 1.90 14.48 -6.47
CA LYS A 124 0.84 15.49 -6.26
C LYS A 124 -0.29 14.95 -5.39
N CYS A 125 -0.76 13.73 -5.67
CA CYS A 125 -1.80 13.07 -4.85
C CYS A 125 -1.34 12.82 -3.40
N VAL A 126 -0.13 12.31 -3.20
CA VAL A 126 0.41 12.05 -1.86
C VAL A 126 0.56 13.35 -1.06
N ALA A 127 1.11 14.40 -1.69
CA ALA A 127 1.25 15.71 -1.07
C ALA A 127 -0.12 16.29 -0.69
N TYR A 128 -1.10 16.20 -1.59
CA TYR A 128 -2.46 16.65 -1.35
C TYR A 128 -3.09 15.97 -0.12
N ILE A 129 -3.03 14.63 -0.04
CA ILE A 129 -3.56 13.86 1.09
C ILE A 129 -2.90 14.30 2.39
N ARG A 130 -1.56 14.34 2.43
CA ARG A 130 -0.82 14.70 3.66
C ARG A 130 -1.11 16.13 4.11
N GLN A 131 -1.22 17.08 3.19
CA GLN A 131 -1.50 18.48 3.51
C GLN A 131 -2.95 18.71 3.95
N HIS A 132 -3.91 18.00 3.36
CA HIS A 132 -5.35 18.27 3.53
C HIS A 132 -6.10 17.24 4.38
N HIS A 133 -5.41 16.24 4.97
CA HIS A 133 -6.05 15.15 5.72
C HIS A 133 -7.06 15.58 6.79
N GLN A 134 -6.88 16.74 7.41
CA GLN A 134 -7.82 17.31 8.40
C GLN A 134 -9.15 17.76 7.78
N ALA A 135 -9.14 18.18 6.51
CA ALA A 135 -10.29 18.72 5.80
C ALA A 135 -11.00 17.66 4.94
N LEU A 136 -10.43 16.44 4.81
CA LEU A 136 -11.02 15.39 3.99
C LEU A 136 -12.36 14.92 4.57
N PRO A 137 -13.42 14.81 3.75
CA PRO A 137 -14.78 14.58 4.20
C PRO A 137 -14.92 13.29 5.02
N ALA A 138 -15.54 13.39 6.20
CA ALA A 138 -15.86 12.25 7.04
C ALA A 138 -17.01 11.43 6.44
N GLN A 139 -16.67 10.41 5.65
CA GLN A 139 -17.61 9.32 5.42
C GLN A 139 -17.76 8.56 6.74
N HIS A 140 -18.95 8.61 7.34
CA HIS A 140 -19.37 7.80 8.51
C HIS A 140 -18.67 8.07 9.86
N GLN A 141 -18.47 9.32 10.26
CA GLN A 141 -18.22 9.63 11.68
C GLN A 141 -19.40 10.38 12.29
N ASN A 142 -19.87 9.89 13.44
CA ASN A 142 -20.77 10.64 14.31
C ASN A 142 -20.10 11.98 14.65
N VAL A 143 -20.81 13.05 14.37
CA VAL A 143 -20.33 14.45 14.31
C VAL A 143 -19.83 14.97 15.67
N ASP A 144 -20.06 14.22 16.76
CA ASP A 144 -19.88 14.70 18.13
C ASP A 144 -18.48 14.46 18.72
N GLU A 145 -17.68 13.53 18.20
CA GLU A 145 -16.33 13.22 18.75
C GLU A 145 -15.17 13.86 17.97
N ALA A 146 -15.41 14.37 16.76
CA ALA A 146 -14.37 14.84 15.85
C ALA A 146 -13.76 16.22 16.19
N ARG A 147 -14.20 16.89 17.26
CA ARG A 147 -13.89 18.32 17.49
C ARG A 147 -12.74 18.57 18.48
N THR A 148 -12.14 17.55 19.08
CA THR A 148 -11.17 17.75 20.17
C THR A 148 -9.72 17.33 19.86
N HIS A 149 -9.46 16.54 18.81
CA HIS A 149 -8.09 16.13 18.43
C HIS A 149 -7.86 16.17 16.92
N ALA A 150 -6.71 16.72 16.51
CA ALA A 150 -6.26 16.66 15.12
C ALA A 150 -6.07 15.19 14.70
N ARG A 151 -6.67 14.79 13.58
CA ARG A 151 -6.58 13.41 13.10
C ARG A 151 -5.17 13.13 12.58
N PRO A 152 -4.56 11.95 12.78
CA PRO A 152 -3.29 11.65 12.11
C PRO A 152 -3.45 11.67 10.58
N PRO A 153 -2.36 11.83 9.80
CA PRO A 153 -2.38 11.56 8.37
C PRO A 153 -2.81 10.09 8.10
N PRO A 154 -3.68 9.83 7.11
CA PRO A 154 -4.08 8.47 6.78
C PRO A 154 -2.92 7.69 6.15
N ASP A 155 -2.97 6.37 6.30
CA ASP A 155 -2.20 5.48 5.43
C ASP A 155 -2.61 5.70 3.97
N ILE A 156 -1.74 5.38 3.02
CA ILE A 156 -1.99 5.54 1.59
C ILE A 156 -1.77 4.19 0.91
N VAL A 157 -2.74 3.74 0.13
CA VAL A 157 -2.61 2.60 -0.77
C VAL A 157 -2.63 3.13 -2.20
N ALA A 158 -1.56 2.91 -2.94
CA ALA A 158 -1.49 3.21 -4.36
C ALA A 158 -1.78 1.94 -5.18
N ILE A 159 -2.74 2.00 -6.09
CA ILE A 159 -3.02 0.97 -7.08
C ILE A 159 -2.25 1.33 -8.36
N GLY A 160 -1.25 0.53 -8.69
CA GLY A 160 -0.45 0.72 -9.88
C GLY A 160 0.38 -0.54 -10.18
N GLY A 161 0.39 -0.95 -11.44
CA GLY A 161 1.17 -2.11 -11.85
C GLY A 161 2.67 -1.83 -11.89
N LEU A 162 3.46 -2.81 -11.44
CA LEU A 162 4.88 -2.95 -11.75
C LEU A 162 5.12 -3.63 -13.11
N GLY A 163 4.06 -4.10 -13.76
CA GLY A 163 4.11 -4.76 -15.06
C GLY A 163 4.18 -3.78 -16.24
N GLY A 164 4.69 -4.25 -17.37
CA GLY A 164 4.86 -3.45 -18.57
C GLY A 164 6.27 -2.86 -18.68
N ARG A 165 6.37 -1.54 -18.78
CA ARG A 165 7.65 -0.82 -18.92
C ARG A 165 8.47 -0.90 -17.63
N VAL A 166 9.72 -1.36 -17.73
CA VAL A 166 10.62 -1.53 -16.58
C VAL A 166 10.87 -0.22 -15.85
N ASP A 167 11.09 0.87 -16.57
CA ASP A 167 11.32 2.19 -16.00
C ASP A 167 10.12 2.70 -15.20
N GLN A 168 8.89 2.41 -15.65
CA GLN A 168 7.67 2.72 -14.91
C GLN A 168 7.57 1.88 -13.64
N GLY A 169 7.82 0.58 -13.71
CA GLY A 169 7.84 -0.29 -12.53
C GLY A 169 8.85 0.19 -11.48
N LEU A 170 10.08 0.50 -11.90
CA LEU A 170 11.09 1.05 -11.00
C LEU A 170 10.72 2.43 -10.45
N SER A 171 10.04 3.27 -11.24
CA SER A 171 9.52 4.56 -10.77
C SER A 171 8.52 4.38 -9.62
N GLN A 172 7.61 3.38 -9.69
CA GLN A 172 6.67 3.13 -8.60
C GLN A 172 7.36 2.66 -7.31
N LEU A 173 8.39 1.82 -7.43
CA LEU A 173 9.18 1.41 -6.27
C LEU A 173 9.97 2.61 -5.71
N HIS A 174 10.53 3.46 -6.58
CA HIS A 174 11.22 4.68 -6.18
C HIS A 174 10.30 5.62 -5.38
N HIS A 175 9.03 5.77 -5.77
CA HIS A 175 8.07 6.59 -5.05
C HIS A 175 7.81 6.12 -3.61
N LEU A 176 7.93 4.81 -3.31
CA LEU A 176 7.86 4.33 -1.93
C LEU A 176 8.98 4.92 -1.07
N TYR A 177 10.21 4.98 -1.60
CA TYR A 177 11.35 5.61 -0.92
C TYR A 177 11.19 7.13 -0.83
N LEU A 178 10.76 7.77 -1.92
CA LEU A 178 10.64 9.23 -1.99
C LEU A 178 9.58 9.77 -1.02
N PHE A 179 8.47 9.04 -0.85
CA PHE A 179 7.35 9.52 -0.04
C PHE A 179 7.36 8.97 1.38
N GLN A 180 7.91 7.79 1.64
CA GLN A 180 8.00 7.25 3.00
C GLN A 180 9.29 7.72 3.68
N THR A 181 9.43 9.01 4.01
CA THR A 181 10.69 9.56 4.56
C THR A 181 10.80 9.43 6.07
N ASP A 182 9.72 9.67 6.82
CA ASP A 182 9.73 9.61 8.28
C ASP A 182 10.11 8.19 8.80
N PRO A 183 11.12 8.06 9.68
CA PRO A 183 11.59 6.76 10.16
C PRO A 183 10.57 6.02 11.03
N ARG A 184 9.55 6.72 11.54
CA ARG A 184 8.49 6.15 12.39
C ARG A 184 7.11 6.17 11.74
N TYR A 185 7.03 6.46 10.44
CA TYR A 185 5.78 6.52 9.68
C TYR A 185 4.78 7.57 10.20
N ALA A 186 5.26 8.69 10.77
CA ALA A 186 4.39 9.74 11.34
C ALA A 186 3.45 10.39 10.30
N ASP A 187 3.85 10.41 9.02
CA ASP A 187 3.05 10.92 7.89
C ASP A 187 2.14 9.86 7.24
N GLY A 188 1.86 8.76 7.97
CA GLY A 188 1.14 7.60 7.45
C GLY A 188 2.04 6.64 6.68
N ARG A 189 1.60 5.39 6.58
CA ARG A 189 2.28 4.32 5.83
C ARG A 189 1.82 4.31 4.38
N LEU A 190 2.75 4.00 3.48
CA LEU A 190 2.51 3.91 2.06
C LEU A 190 2.65 2.45 1.59
N TYR A 191 1.61 1.98 0.91
CA TYR A 191 1.54 0.67 0.30
C TYR A 191 1.37 0.81 -1.21
N LEU A 192 2.00 -0.08 -1.96
CA LEU A 192 1.79 -0.25 -3.39
C LEU A 192 1.11 -1.60 -3.62
N PHE A 193 -0.13 -1.54 -4.11
CA PHE A 193 -0.83 -2.69 -4.65
C PHE A 193 -0.51 -2.78 -6.15
N SER A 194 0.19 -3.85 -6.55
CA SER A 194 0.59 -4.09 -7.93
C SER A 194 0.11 -5.46 -8.39
N GLY A 195 -1.12 -5.51 -8.91
CA GLY A 195 -1.68 -6.65 -9.64
C GLY A 195 -1.90 -7.90 -8.79
N GLU A 196 -0.84 -8.47 -8.23
CA GLU A 196 -0.81 -9.73 -7.48
C GLU A 196 -0.05 -9.61 -6.15
N SER A 197 0.50 -8.45 -5.82
CA SER A 197 1.23 -8.26 -4.57
C SER A 197 0.94 -6.92 -3.91
N LEU A 198 1.08 -6.92 -2.58
CA LEU A 198 1.14 -5.72 -1.77
C LEU A 198 2.60 -5.50 -1.35
N THR A 199 3.11 -4.30 -1.59
CA THR A 199 4.52 -3.94 -1.36
C THR A 199 4.60 -2.68 -0.50
N PHE A 200 5.49 -2.65 0.49
CA PHE A 200 5.70 -1.49 1.35
C PHE A 200 7.15 -1.44 1.87
N LEU A 201 7.57 -0.26 2.32
CA LEU A 201 8.95 -0.02 2.75
C LEU A 201 9.11 -0.23 4.26
N LEU A 202 10.03 -1.12 4.64
CA LEU A 202 10.46 -1.33 6.02
C LEU A 202 11.64 -0.40 6.32
N LYS A 203 11.50 0.41 7.36
CA LYS A 203 12.57 1.26 7.93
C LYS A 203 13.56 0.43 8.76
N PRO A 204 14.73 0.98 9.14
CA PRO A 204 15.59 0.32 10.11
C PRO A 204 14.83 -0.01 11.40
N GLY A 205 14.89 -1.26 11.87
CA GLY A 205 14.17 -1.69 13.07
C GLY A 205 13.64 -3.12 13.01
N ARG A 206 12.67 -3.40 13.87
CA ARG A 206 11.99 -4.69 13.98
C ARG A 206 10.54 -4.56 13.53
N HIS A 207 10.14 -5.35 12.54
CA HIS A 207 8.79 -5.35 12.00
C HIS A 207 8.08 -6.66 12.32
N ILE A 208 6.85 -6.55 12.82
CA ILE A 208 5.93 -7.65 13.09
C ILE A 208 4.82 -7.53 12.05
N ILE A 209 4.81 -8.40 11.04
CA ILE A 209 3.87 -8.33 9.91
C ILE A 209 2.84 -9.43 10.06
N ARG A 210 1.58 -9.05 10.36
CA ARG A 210 0.48 -10.00 10.47
C ARG A 210 -0.03 -10.39 9.08
N VAL A 211 0.18 -11.65 8.73
CA VAL A 211 -0.17 -12.22 7.42
C VAL A 211 -1.39 -13.12 7.48
N ARG A 212 -1.79 -13.59 8.67
CA ARG A 212 -3.05 -14.34 8.91
C ARG A 212 -3.64 -13.97 10.27
N ASN A 213 -4.94 -14.18 10.44
CA ASN A 213 -5.64 -13.92 11.71
C ASN A 213 -5.57 -15.13 12.66
N ASP A 214 -5.85 -14.88 13.93
CA ASP A 214 -5.86 -15.91 14.97
C ASP A 214 -7.07 -16.86 14.91
N GLU A 215 -8.11 -16.51 14.14
CA GLU A 215 -9.37 -17.25 13.98
C GLU A 215 -9.21 -18.50 13.07
N GLY A 216 -8.36 -19.42 13.52
CA GLY A 216 -7.99 -20.67 12.82
C GLY A 216 -9.08 -21.75 12.79
N GLY A 217 -10.37 -21.39 12.72
CA GLY A 217 -11.48 -22.34 12.70
C GLY A 217 -12.49 -22.09 11.58
N GLU A 218 -13.01 -20.88 11.47
CA GLU A 218 -14.18 -20.59 10.62
C GLU A 218 -13.83 -20.20 9.17
N GLU A 219 -12.61 -19.72 8.89
CA GLU A 219 -12.19 -19.36 7.52
C GLU A 219 -12.18 -20.59 6.58
N LYS A 220 -12.06 -21.82 7.11
CA LYS A 220 -12.17 -23.06 6.31
C LYS A 220 -13.61 -23.40 5.87
N GLU A 221 -14.63 -22.96 6.60
CA GLU A 221 -16.04 -23.29 6.32
C GLU A 221 -16.77 -22.21 5.51
N LYS A 222 -16.30 -20.95 5.54
CA LYS A 222 -16.94 -19.83 4.82
C LYS A 222 -16.30 -19.49 3.46
N GLY A 223 -15.36 -20.30 2.95
CA GLY A 223 -14.76 -20.07 1.62
C GLY A 223 -13.88 -18.81 1.51
N CYS A 224 -13.69 -18.05 2.60
CA CYS A 224 -12.78 -16.92 2.66
C CYS A 224 -11.36 -17.45 2.92
N GLY A 225 -10.73 -18.01 1.88
CA GLY A 225 -9.28 -18.22 1.89
C GLY A 225 -8.56 -16.93 2.26
N GLY A 226 -7.50 -17.02 3.08
CA GLY A 226 -6.79 -15.84 3.56
C GLY A 226 -6.34 -14.90 2.42
N VAL A 227 -6.29 -13.60 2.69
CA VAL A 227 -5.98 -12.55 1.69
C VAL A 227 -4.64 -12.76 0.97
N PHE A 228 -3.64 -13.25 1.71
CA PHE A 228 -2.28 -13.42 1.21
C PHE A 228 -2.00 -14.85 0.77
N GLY A 229 -1.37 -14.96 -0.40
CA GLY A 229 -0.74 -16.18 -0.87
C GLY A 229 0.54 -16.48 -0.08
N LYS A 230 1.29 -17.48 -0.53
CA LYS A 230 2.51 -17.89 0.18
C LYS A 230 3.73 -17.04 -0.17
N HIS A 231 3.81 -16.45 -1.37
CA HIS A 231 5.08 -15.88 -1.86
C HIS A 231 5.40 -14.53 -1.21
N VAL A 232 6.65 -14.39 -0.76
CA VAL A 232 7.19 -13.18 -0.14
C VAL A 232 8.56 -12.85 -0.73
N GLY A 233 8.86 -11.55 -0.81
CA GLY A 233 10.19 -11.03 -1.11
C GLY A 233 10.61 -9.93 -0.15
N ILE A 234 11.92 -9.84 0.12
CA ILE A 234 12.57 -8.78 0.88
C ILE A 234 13.69 -8.21 0.01
N LEU A 235 13.50 -6.99 -0.50
CA LEU A 235 14.31 -6.41 -1.57
C LEU A 235 15.11 -5.19 -1.07
N PRO A 236 16.45 -5.25 -1.05
CA PRO A 236 17.32 -4.15 -0.63
C PRO A 236 17.66 -3.22 -1.79
N ILE A 237 16.64 -2.56 -2.35
CA ILE A 237 16.82 -1.70 -3.55
C ILE A 237 17.57 -0.40 -3.20
N GLY A 238 17.31 0.18 -2.03
CA GLY A 238 17.92 1.45 -1.59
C GLY A 238 19.38 1.34 -1.16
N GLY A 239 19.86 0.14 -0.81
CA GLY A 239 21.23 -0.06 -0.34
C GLY A 239 21.43 -1.43 0.32
N THR A 240 22.67 -1.74 0.71
CA THR A 240 23.00 -2.97 1.45
C THR A 240 22.38 -2.92 2.84
N SER A 241 21.72 -4.00 3.25
CA SER A 241 21.12 -4.17 4.58
C SER A 241 21.50 -5.51 5.19
N ARG A 242 21.38 -5.65 6.51
CA ARG A 242 21.46 -6.93 7.22
C ARG A 242 20.09 -7.28 7.77
N ILE A 243 19.56 -8.43 7.36
CA ILE A 243 18.23 -8.89 7.76
C ILE A 243 18.24 -10.12 8.65
N THR A 244 17.28 -10.20 9.56
CA THR A 244 16.94 -11.42 10.32
C THR A 244 15.45 -11.64 10.22
N THR A 245 15.01 -12.83 9.85
CA THR A 245 13.59 -13.13 9.65
C THR A 245 13.11 -14.25 10.54
N LYS A 246 11.81 -14.26 10.86
CA LYS A 246 11.11 -15.40 11.45
C LYS A 246 9.75 -15.60 10.79
N GLY A 247 9.35 -16.85 10.62
CA GLY A 247 8.03 -17.23 10.08
C GLY A 247 8.03 -17.50 8.57
N LEU A 248 9.20 -17.47 7.93
CA LEU A 248 9.38 -17.79 6.52
C LEU A 248 10.00 -19.19 6.36
N GLU A 249 9.80 -19.82 5.20
CA GLU A 249 10.40 -21.12 4.87
C GLU A 249 11.93 -21.06 4.88
N TRP A 250 12.48 -19.98 4.32
CA TRP A 250 13.91 -19.70 4.36
C TRP A 250 14.16 -18.53 5.30
N ASP A 251 14.04 -18.80 6.60
CA ASP A 251 14.46 -17.85 7.63
C ASP A 251 15.97 -17.66 7.66
N VAL A 252 16.40 -16.42 7.87
CA VAL A 252 17.82 -16.05 7.92
C VAL A 252 18.13 -15.31 9.21
N THR A 253 19.36 -15.44 9.70
CA THR A 253 19.85 -14.71 10.87
C THR A 253 21.08 -13.92 10.47
N ASP A 254 21.05 -12.62 10.78
CA ASP A 254 22.15 -11.70 10.54
C ASP A 254 22.69 -11.87 9.10
N TRP A 255 21.82 -11.70 8.10
CA TRP A 255 22.11 -12.01 6.71
C TRP A 255 22.25 -10.74 5.87
N GLU A 256 23.44 -10.52 5.32
CA GLU A 256 23.67 -9.41 4.39
C GLU A 256 22.89 -9.61 3.09
N THR A 257 22.10 -8.61 2.72
CA THR A 257 21.33 -8.53 1.49
C THR A 257 21.66 -7.25 0.74
N ARG A 258 21.83 -7.34 -0.57
CA ARG A 258 22.09 -6.17 -1.44
C ARG A 258 21.66 -6.45 -2.88
N PHE A 259 21.20 -5.42 -3.58
CA PHE A 259 20.93 -5.53 -5.00
C PHE A 259 22.22 -5.88 -5.78
N GLY A 260 22.14 -6.79 -6.77
CA GLY A 260 23.31 -7.37 -7.42
C GLY A 260 24.09 -8.40 -6.57
N GLY A 261 23.59 -8.74 -5.38
CA GLY A 261 24.14 -9.79 -4.52
C GLY A 261 23.05 -10.74 -4.07
N ARG A 262 22.98 -11.01 -2.76
CA ARG A 262 21.94 -11.87 -2.19
C ARG A 262 20.67 -11.08 -1.96
N VAL A 263 19.54 -11.59 -2.46
CA VAL A 263 18.21 -11.00 -2.30
C VAL A 263 17.24 -12.10 -1.89
N SER A 264 16.35 -11.84 -0.92
CA SER A 264 15.31 -12.80 -0.56
C SER A 264 14.16 -12.67 -1.54
N THR A 265 14.17 -13.48 -2.60
CA THR A 265 13.09 -13.57 -3.59
C THR A 265 12.50 -14.97 -3.58
N SER A 266 11.21 -15.09 -3.88
CA SER A 266 10.49 -16.38 -3.89
C SER A 266 10.54 -17.10 -2.54
N ASN A 267 10.58 -16.35 -1.43
CA ASN A 267 10.43 -16.92 -0.10
C ASN A 267 8.97 -17.29 0.14
N HIS A 268 8.68 -18.11 1.15
CA HIS A 268 7.32 -18.52 1.48
C HIS A 268 6.95 -18.23 2.92
N VAL A 269 5.73 -17.73 3.12
CA VAL A 269 5.05 -17.81 4.40
C VAL A 269 4.58 -19.25 4.60
N LEU A 270 5.04 -19.91 5.67
CA LEU A 270 4.60 -21.26 6.01
C LEU A 270 3.08 -21.29 6.30
N PRO A 271 2.38 -22.43 6.09
CA PRO A 271 0.93 -22.51 6.26
C PRO A 271 0.41 -22.02 7.63
N ASP A 272 1.10 -22.37 8.72
CA ASP A 272 0.70 -22.03 10.09
C ASP A 272 1.27 -20.68 10.58
N THR A 273 2.10 -20.01 9.76
CA THR A 273 2.64 -18.69 10.11
C THR A 273 1.51 -17.66 10.10
N LYS A 274 1.26 -17.06 11.26
CA LYS A 274 0.37 -15.90 11.41
C LYS A 274 1.10 -14.56 11.31
N VAL A 275 2.37 -14.56 11.70
CA VAL A 275 3.22 -13.38 11.83
C VAL A 275 4.56 -13.66 11.19
N VAL A 276 4.99 -12.76 10.29
CA VAL A 276 6.36 -12.70 9.80
C VAL A 276 7.10 -11.62 10.56
N GLU A 277 8.21 -11.96 11.20
CA GLU A 277 9.13 -10.98 11.80
C GLU A 277 10.24 -10.66 10.80
N VAL A 278 10.52 -9.38 10.58
CA VAL A 278 11.68 -8.92 9.81
C VAL A 278 12.42 -7.87 10.62
N ARG A 279 13.69 -8.13 10.94
CA ARG A 279 14.61 -7.11 11.45
C ARG A 279 15.52 -6.69 10.32
N THR A 280 15.76 -5.39 10.20
CA THR A 280 16.58 -4.83 9.13
C THR A 280 17.39 -3.64 9.63
N THR A 281 18.63 -3.50 9.17
CA THR A 281 19.53 -2.39 9.57
C THR A 281 19.37 -1.15 8.69
N GLU A 282 18.94 -1.35 7.45
CA GLU A 282 18.70 -0.31 6.44
C GLU A 282 17.36 -0.57 5.75
N GLU A 283 16.86 0.38 4.97
CA GLU A 283 15.55 0.27 4.32
C GLU A 283 15.46 -0.89 3.32
N VAL A 284 14.43 -1.72 3.46
CA VAL A 284 14.13 -2.82 2.52
C VAL A 284 12.66 -2.84 2.15
N LEU A 285 12.35 -3.15 0.89
CA LEU A 285 10.98 -3.40 0.48
C LEU A 285 10.55 -4.79 0.95
N PHE A 286 9.39 -4.87 1.57
CA PHE A 286 8.68 -6.12 1.79
C PHE A 286 7.56 -6.25 0.77
N THR A 287 7.48 -7.38 0.08
CA THR A 287 6.41 -7.68 -0.87
C THR A 287 5.79 -9.02 -0.54
N ILE A 288 4.46 -9.10 -0.54
CA ILE A 288 3.71 -10.33 -0.29
C ILE A 288 2.67 -10.52 -1.38
N ALA A 289 2.62 -11.72 -1.94
CA ALA A 289 1.65 -12.09 -2.94
C ALA A 289 0.26 -12.25 -2.32
N LEU A 290 -0.77 -11.92 -3.08
CA LEU A 290 -2.17 -12.16 -2.75
C LEU A 290 -2.57 -13.56 -3.21
N THR A 291 -3.63 -14.11 -2.63
CA THR A 291 -4.29 -15.28 -3.22
C THR A 291 -4.91 -14.86 -4.55
N ALA A 292 -4.75 -15.69 -5.58
CA ALA A 292 -5.42 -15.45 -6.86
C ALA A 292 -6.93 -15.39 -6.64
N GLY A 293 -7.55 -14.23 -6.88
CA GLY A 293 -9.00 -14.07 -6.84
C GLY A 293 -9.63 -14.42 -8.19
N GLU A 294 -10.74 -15.15 -8.19
CA GLU A 294 -11.58 -15.32 -9.39
C GLU A 294 -12.28 -13.99 -9.73
N GLY A 295 -12.13 -13.54 -10.98
CA GLY A 295 -12.57 -12.22 -11.41
C GLY A 295 -14.03 -12.17 -11.85
N GLN A 296 -14.89 -11.57 -11.03
CA GLN A 296 -16.11 -10.89 -11.47
C GLN A 296 -16.18 -9.51 -10.76
N TRP A 297 -16.66 -8.49 -11.48
CA TRP A 297 -16.84 -7.13 -10.96
C TRP A 297 -18.14 -7.02 -10.15
#